data_AF-A0A5C9EH48-F1
#
_entry.id   AF-A0A5C9EH48-F1
#
_cell.length_a   1.000
_cell.length_b   1.000
_cell.length_c   1.000
_cell.angle_alpha   90.00
_cell.angle_beta   90.00
_cell.angle_gamma   90.00
#
_symmetry.space_group_name_H-M   'P 1'
#
loop_
_entity.id
_entity.type
_entity.pdbx_description
1 polymer ?
#
loop_
_entity_poly.entity_id
_entity_poly.type
_entity_poly.pdbx_seq_one_letter_code
_entity_poly.pdbx_strand_id
1 'polypeptide(L)'
;MSVDEKISRIKIEIENQEGKEWLGMKDTTEKRLESLLWYLEHPKIKEFPRLLEEAIDLYFKAKENGFLKMEGIIRKLDQLNIKLGKFDYEKEEEKSQQKKRKFLNYSNAIKDLRKKIQILLQSPLGTSLPEKTQESLITLLNYLNHPDLKTRPQLFDELYEIYEKAEKNDFMQMQAFNHFLNKLEIKLGSLNKEMKSFKTIEEKMEEFEEEKLQLQERIQDLENEKKALKEEKREFEMEKQDIVETKQRLEIEKEEFEKVQNDFEGQINSLQEEVKQLKENNQELRKRNEDLRRTNEKLVSNSETLNTIEEENKTLKEKVQKLDEKVKKVDSLEEENKKLMEENRELSNGLKKLEGLIQQFEEKRSQT
;
A
#
# COMPACT_ATOMS: atom_id res chain seq x y z
N MET A 1 58.84 -49.16 25.00
CA MET A 1 58.08 -49.82 23.93
C MET A 1 58.70 -49.45 22.60
N SER A 2 59.09 -50.45 21.81
CA SER A 2 59.52 -50.26 20.43
C SER A 2 58.38 -49.68 19.58
N VAL A 3 58.71 -49.01 18.47
CA VAL A 3 57.71 -48.47 17.52
C VAL A 3 56.82 -49.60 16.99
N ASP A 4 57.40 -50.76 16.68
CA ASP A 4 56.64 -51.92 16.21
C ASP A 4 55.65 -52.46 17.27
N GLU A 5 56.05 -52.46 18.55
CA GLU A 5 55.16 -52.84 19.66
C GLU A 5 54.00 -51.84 19.83
N LYS A 6 54.28 -50.54 19.65
CA LYS A 6 53.24 -49.50 19.67
C LYS A 6 52.24 -49.72 18.53
N ILE A 7 52.71 -50.01 17.32
CA ILE A 7 51.85 -50.26 16.15
C ILE A 7 50.98 -51.50 16.38
N SER A 8 51.56 -52.61 16.82
CA SER A 8 50.80 -53.84 17.10
C SER A 8 49.72 -53.60 18.15
N ARG A 9 50.00 -52.78 19.17
CA ARG A 9 49.01 -52.42 20.19
C ARG A 9 47.89 -51.56 19.61
N ILE A 10 48.20 -50.55 18.82
CA ILE A 10 47.19 -49.71 18.14
C ILE A 10 46.30 -50.57 17.24
N LYS A 11 46.90 -51.53 16.53
CA LYS A 11 46.18 -52.47 15.67
C LYS A 11 45.12 -53.25 16.42
N ILE A 12 45.54 -53.93 17.48
CA ILE A 12 44.62 -54.75 18.30
C ILE A 12 43.53 -53.87 18.90
N GLU A 13 43.87 -52.67 19.40
CA GLU A 13 42.92 -51.76 20.02
C GLU A 13 41.86 -51.23 19.05
N ILE A 14 42.22 -50.95 17.79
CA ILE A 14 41.28 -50.50 16.75
C ILE A 14 40.46 -51.67 16.21
N GLU A 15 41.07 -52.82 15.91
CA GLU A 15 40.37 -54.00 15.38
C GLU A 15 39.36 -54.60 16.37
N ASN A 16 39.70 -54.62 17.66
CA ASN A 16 38.81 -55.14 18.70
C ASN A 16 37.90 -54.08 19.33
N GLN A 17 38.05 -52.80 18.94
CA GLN A 17 37.35 -51.66 19.55
C GLN A 17 37.41 -51.68 21.09
N GLU A 18 38.57 -52.05 21.64
CA GLU A 18 38.73 -52.29 23.06
C GLU A 18 38.94 -50.98 23.83
N GLY A 19 37.96 -50.63 24.68
CA GLY A 19 38.06 -49.53 25.64
C GLY A 19 36.79 -48.68 25.74
N LYS A 20 36.62 -47.97 26.86
CA LYS A 20 35.46 -47.07 27.07
C LYS A 20 35.43 -45.89 26.09
N GLU A 21 36.58 -45.56 25.50
CA GLU A 21 36.78 -44.50 24.49
C GLU A 21 35.99 -44.76 23.19
N TRP A 22 35.58 -46.01 22.93
CA TRP A 22 34.85 -46.41 21.71
C TRP A 22 33.33 -46.26 21.80
N LEU A 23 32.78 -46.12 23.02
CA LEU A 23 31.35 -45.96 23.24
C LEU A 23 30.90 -44.56 22.82
N GLY A 24 30.07 -44.48 21.77
CA GLY A 24 29.54 -43.22 21.24
C GLY A 24 30.50 -42.49 20.28
N MET A 25 31.52 -43.19 19.77
CA MET A 25 32.37 -42.67 18.71
C MET A 25 31.55 -42.45 17.43
N LYS A 26 31.78 -41.34 16.73
CA LYS A 26 31.13 -41.05 15.44
C LYS A 26 31.74 -41.93 14.34
N ASP A 27 30.93 -42.44 13.41
CA ASP A 27 31.36 -43.24 12.25
C ASP A 27 32.49 -42.59 11.43
N THR A 28 32.54 -41.25 11.41
CA THR A 28 33.60 -40.50 10.73
C THR A 28 34.94 -40.60 11.43
N THR A 29 34.97 -40.77 12.75
CA THR A 29 36.19 -40.97 13.53
C THR A 29 36.71 -42.41 13.38
N GLU A 30 35.80 -43.39 13.40
CA GLU A 30 36.10 -44.80 13.20
C GLU A 30 36.81 -45.03 11.85
N LYS A 31 36.21 -44.54 10.75
CA LYS A 31 36.82 -44.60 9.41
C LYS A 31 38.21 -43.97 9.34
N ARG A 32 38.46 -42.91 10.13
CA ARG A 32 39.78 -42.24 10.16
C ARG A 32 40.81 -43.04 10.94
N LEU A 33 40.41 -43.77 11.98
CA LEU A 33 41.27 -44.69 12.72
C LEU A 33 41.60 -45.92 11.88
N GLU A 34 40.65 -46.45 11.11
CA GLU A 34 40.91 -47.50 10.12
C GLU A 34 41.91 -47.03 9.05
N SER A 35 41.80 -45.78 8.59
CA SER A 35 42.76 -45.23 7.63
C SER A 35 44.16 -45.17 8.23
N LEU A 36 44.25 -44.79 9.52
CA LEU A 36 45.51 -44.78 10.24
C LEU A 36 46.13 -46.17 10.31
N LEU A 37 45.35 -47.22 10.60
CA LEU A 37 45.85 -48.60 10.60
C LEU A 37 46.54 -48.95 9.28
N TRP A 38 45.88 -48.69 8.16
CA TRP A 38 46.44 -49.00 6.85
C TRP A 38 47.78 -48.31 6.61
N TYR A 39 47.90 -47.02 6.98
CA TYR A 39 49.17 -46.31 6.86
C TYR A 39 50.26 -46.83 7.79
N LEU A 40 49.91 -47.27 9.00
CA LEU A 40 50.86 -47.89 9.93
C LEU A 40 51.37 -49.25 9.39
N GLU A 41 50.58 -49.94 8.58
CA GLU A 41 50.95 -51.21 7.93
C GLU A 41 51.61 -51.04 6.56
N HIS A 42 51.51 -49.85 5.97
CA HIS A 42 51.96 -49.63 4.61
C HIS A 42 53.48 -49.84 4.48
N PRO A 43 53.98 -50.67 3.54
CA PRO A 43 55.41 -51.04 3.47
C PRO A 43 56.36 -49.84 3.36
N LYS A 44 55.93 -48.77 2.69
CA LYS A 44 56.71 -47.54 2.50
C LYS A 44 56.70 -46.60 3.71
N ILE A 45 55.89 -46.84 4.75
CA ILE A 45 55.87 -45.99 5.95
C ILE A 45 57.19 -46.07 6.71
N LYS A 46 57.92 -47.18 6.57
CA LYS A 46 59.26 -47.40 7.12
C LYS A 46 60.30 -46.41 6.56
N GLU A 47 60.04 -45.79 5.42
CA GLU A 47 60.89 -44.75 4.82
C GLU A 47 60.71 -43.38 5.51
N PHE A 48 59.68 -43.22 6.36
CA PHE A 48 59.35 -41.96 7.04
C PHE A 48 59.15 -42.14 8.57
N PRO A 49 60.18 -42.56 9.33
CA PRO A 49 60.05 -42.93 10.74
C PRO A 49 59.55 -41.79 11.64
N ARG A 50 59.91 -40.53 11.35
CA ARG A 50 59.43 -39.37 12.12
C ARG A 50 57.93 -39.14 12.00
N LEU A 51 57.37 -39.33 10.80
CA LEU A 51 55.92 -39.18 10.58
C LEU A 51 55.14 -40.31 11.25
N LEU A 52 55.71 -41.51 11.24
CA LEU A 52 55.16 -42.68 11.91
C LEU A 52 55.10 -42.48 13.43
N GLU A 53 56.21 -42.05 14.05
CA GLU A 53 56.26 -41.76 15.49
C GLU A 53 55.27 -40.66 15.90
N GLU A 54 55.20 -39.57 15.13
CA GLU A 54 54.25 -38.49 15.39
C GLU A 54 52.79 -38.94 15.29
N ALA A 55 52.46 -39.79 14.30
CA ALA A 55 51.10 -40.33 14.13
C ALA A 55 50.71 -41.26 15.30
N ILE A 56 51.65 -42.09 15.76
CA ILE A 56 51.48 -42.97 16.91
C ILE A 56 51.29 -42.16 18.21
N ASP A 57 52.09 -41.13 18.42
CA ASP A 57 51.97 -40.28 19.62
C ASP A 57 50.66 -39.47 19.62
N LEU A 58 50.21 -39.03 18.44
CA LEU A 58 48.91 -38.38 18.30
C LEU A 58 47.75 -39.34 18.53
N TYR A 59 47.86 -40.62 18.14
CA TYR A 59 46.88 -41.64 18.47
C TYR A 59 46.72 -41.79 19.99
N PHE A 60 47.81 -41.95 20.74
CA PHE A 60 47.72 -42.10 22.19
C PHE A 60 47.19 -40.83 22.87
N LYS A 61 47.55 -39.64 22.39
CA LYS A 61 46.98 -38.37 22.89
C LYS A 61 45.50 -38.21 22.57
N ALA A 62 45.06 -38.65 21.39
CA ALA A 62 43.65 -38.61 21.03
C ALA A 62 42.86 -39.62 21.87
N LYS A 63 43.45 -40.80 22.11
CA LYS A 63 42.89 -41.84 22.96
C LYS A 63 42.67 -41.34 24.39
N GLU A 64 43.63 -40.67 25.02
CA GLU A 64 43.46 -40.07 26.36
C GLU A 64 42.29 -39.08 26.47
N ASN A 65 41.82 -38.54 25.33
CA ASN A 65 40.73 -37.58 25.26
C ASN A 65 39.46 -38.17 24.62
N GLY A 66 39.26 -39.49 24.61
CA GLY A 66 38.07 -40.11 24.03
C GLY A 66 37.91 -39.89 22.53
N PHE A 67 39.02 -39.68 21.82
CA PHE A 67 39.05 -39.35 20.39
C PHE A 67 38.19 -38.12 20.02
N LEU A 68 37.93 -37.23 20.98
CA LEU A 68 37.17 -35.99 20.76
C LEU A 68 37.94 -34.99 19.87
N LYS A 69 39.27 -35.06 19.86
CA LYS A 69 40.16 -34.17 19.10
C LYS A 69 41.01 -34.96 18.11
N MET A 70 40.46 -35.22 16.93
CA MET A 70 41.12 -35.97 15.85
C MET A 70 41.90 -35.11 14.86
N GLU A 71 41.84 -33.77 14.97
CA GLU A 71 42.44 -32.86 13.98
C GLU A 71 43.93 -33.09 13.75
N GLY A 72 44.68 -33.43 14.80
CA GLY A 72 46.11 -33.74 14.69
C GLY A 72 46.37 -35.00 13.86
N ILE A 73 45.59 -36.06 14.11
CA ILE A 73 45.66 -37.32 13.37
C ILE A 73 45.23 -37.09 11.92
N ILE A 74 44.14 -36.37 11.69
CA ILE A 74 43.63 -36.06 10.34
C ILE A 74 44.70 -35.32 9.52
N ARG A 75 45.31 -34.28 10.07
CA ARG A 75 46.38 -33.54 9.36
C ARG A 75 47.58 -34.43 9.04
N LYS A 76 47.92 -35.38 9.91
CA LYS A 76 49.02 -36.33 9.65
C LYS A 76 48.64 -37.37 8.62
N LEU A 77 47.41 -37.87 8.65
CA LEU A 77 46.87 -38.73 7.60
C LEU A 77 46.89 -38.02 6.25
N ASP A 78 46.53 -36.73 6.18
CA ASP A 78 46.62 -35.96 4.94
C ASP A 78 48.08 -35.80 4.46
N GLN A 79 49.04 -35.57 5.37
CA GLN A 79 50.47 -35.54 5.03
C GLN A 79 50.97 -36.90 4.53
N LEU A 80 50.52 -37.99 5.14
CA LEU A 80 50.83 -39.35 4.71
C LEU A 80 50.19 -39.65 3.35
N ASN A 81 48.97 -39.20 3.13
CA ASN A 81 48.24 -39.32 1.87
C ASN A 81 48.95 -38.58 0.72
N ILE A 82 49.48 -37.38 0.99
CA ILE A 82 50.28 -36.62 0.01
C ILE A 82 51.60 -37.33 -0.31
N LYS A 83 52.26 -37.91 0.70
CA LYS A 83 53.59 -38.55 0.52
C LYS A 83 53.52 -39.97 -0.04
N LEU A 84 52.49 -40.74 0.31
CA LEU A 84 52.33 -42.14 -0.05
C LEU A 84 51.34 -42.34 -1.20
N GLY A 85 50.57 -41.32 -1.56
CA GLY A 85 49.54 -41.36 -2.60
C GLY A 85 48.12 -41.58 -2.05
N LYS A 86 47.11 -41.17 -2.84
CA LYS A 86 45.68 -41.21 -2.47
C LYS A 86 45.21 -42.63 -2.10
N PHE A 87 44.72 -42.77 -0.87
CA PHE A 87 43.96 -43.93 -0.44
C PHE A 87 42.49 -43.80 -0.88
N ASP A 88 42.09 -44.58 -1.89
CA ASP A 88 40.68 -44.85 -2.22
C ASP A 88 40.33 -46.22 -1.60
N TYR A 89 39.51 -46.22 -0.55
CA TYR A 89 38.98 -47.44 0.07
C TYR A 89 38.28 -48.39 -0.92
N GLU A 90 37.92 -47.92 -2.11
CA GLU A 90 37.15 -48.67 -3.10
C GLU A 90 37.97 -49.71 -3.87
N LYS A 91 39.31 -49.66 -3.86
CA LYS A 91 40.13 -50.43 -4.82
C LYS A 91 40.68 -51.78 -4.34
N GLU A 92 40.70 -52.08 -3.04
CA GLU A 92 41.27 -53.36 -2.54
C GLU A 92 40.23 -54.45 -2.25
N GLU A 93 38.97 -54.10 -1.96
CA GLU A 93 37.90 -55.12 -1.91
C GLU A 93 37.60 -55.73 -3.28
N GLU A 94 37.82 -54.99 -4.37
CA GLU A 94 37.51 -55.43 -5.73
C GLU A 94 38.44 -56.53 -6.28
N LYS A 95 39.63 -56.73 -5.72
CA LYS A 95 40.65 -57.63 -6.30
C LYS A 95 40.56 -59.09 -5.82
N SER A 96 39.87 -59.38 -4.72
CA SER A 96 39.84 -60.74 -4.16
C SER A 96 38.55 -61.53 -4.42
N GLN A 97 37.52 -60.95 -5.05
CA GLN A 97 36.24 -61.63 -5.29
C GLN A 97 35.64 -61.46 -6.70
N GLN A 98 36.47 -61.40 -7.74
CA GLN A 98 35.98 -61.57 -9.13
C GLN A 98 35.61 -63.03 -9.42
N LYS A 99 34.52 -63.52 -8.81
CA LYS A 99 33.65 -64.50 -9.48
C LYS A 99 32.86 -63.72 -10.52
N LYS A 100 32.96 -64.14 -11.79
CA LYS A 100 32.28 -63.53 -12.95
C LYS A 100 30.80 -63.24 -12.64
N ARG A 101 30.36 -61.98 -12.79
CA ARG A 101 28.94 -61.58 -12.71
C ARG A 101 28.13 -62.41 -13.72
N LYS A 102 27.09 -63.12 -13.30
CA LYS A 102 26.32 -64.00 -14.20
C LYS A 102 25.31 -63.27 -15.08
N PHE A 103 24.78 -62.14 -14.62
CA PHE A 103 23.78 -61.37 -15.35
C PHE A 103 24.32 -60.00 -15.79
N LEU A 104 23.95 -59.58 -17.00
CA LEU A 104 24.29 -58.27 -17.55
C LEU A 104 23.40 -57.15 -16.95
N ASN A 105 22.16 -57.48 -16.58
CA ASN A 105 21.22 -56.57 -15.94
C ASN A 105 20.43 -57.28 -14.83
N TYR A 106 20.88 -57.10 -13.59
CA TYR A 106 20.26 -57.70 -12.40
C TYR A 106 18.84 -57.20 -12.14
N SER A 107 18.51 -55.95 -12.49
CA SER A 107 17.15 -55.41 -12.32
C SER A 107 16.14 -56.14 -13.18
N ASN A 108 16.51 -56.49 -14.42
CA ASN A 108 15.66 -57.30 -15.30
C ASN A 108 15.65 -58.77 -14.88
N ALA A 109 16.80 -59.35 -14.52
CA ALA A 109 16.87 -60.74 -14.06
C ALA A 109 16.04 -60.99 -12.80
N ILE A 110 16.01 -60.04 -11.85
CA ILE A 110 15.16 -60.08 -10.66
C ILE A 110 13.68 -60.06 -11.05
N LYS A 111 13.28 -59.19 -11.99
CA LYS A 111 11.89 -59.13 -12.49
C LYS A 111 11.48 -60.44 -13.18
N ASP A 112 12.37 -61.02 -13.97
CA ASP A 112 12.11 -62.26 -14.70
C ASP A 112 11.97 -63.45 -13.75
N LEU A 113 12.87 -63.58 -12.77
CA LEU A 113 12.79 -64.62 -11.74
C LEU A 113 11.51 -64.48 -10.90
N ARG A 114 11.15 -63.25 -10.50
CA ARG A 114 9.90 -62.97 -9.79
C ARG A 114 8.68 -63.44 -10.59
N LYS A 115 8.65 -63.11 -11.89
CA LYS A 115 7.55 -63.52 -12.78
C LYS A 115 7.48 -65.05 -12.91
N LYS A 116 8.61 -65.73 -13.05
CA LYS A 116 8.67 -67.21 -13.10
C LYS A 116 8.09 -67.84 -11.84
N ILE A 117 8.48 -67.37 -10.65
CA ILE A 117 7.98 -67.92 -9.38
C ILE A 117 6.48 -67.63 -9.19
N GLN A 118 6.01 -66.44 -9.54
CA GLN A 118 4.57 -66.11 -9.49
C GLN A 118 3.74 -67.01 -10.40
N ILE A 119 4.19 -67.22 -11.65
CA ILE A 119 3.53 -68.12 -12.60
C ILE A 119 3.53 -69.56 -12.07
N LEU A 120 4.66 -70.02 -11.52
CA LEU A 120 4.78 -71.35 -10.93
C LEU A 120 3.76 -71.55 -9.81
N LEU A 121 3.69 -70.64 -8.85
CA LEU A 121 2.77 -70.71 -7.71
C LEU A 121 1.29 -70.67 -8.13
N GLN A 122 0.96 -69.98 -9.22
CA GLN A 122 -0.40 -69.93 -9.78
C GLN A 122 -0.74 -71.15 -10.67
N SER A 123 0.25 -71.98 -11.01
CA SER A 123 0.05 -73.14 -11.88
C SER A 123 -0.46 -74.37 -11.11
N PRO A 124 -1.06 -75.36 -11.81
CA PRO A 124 -1.40 -76.66 -11.21
C PRO A 124 -0.21 -77.38 -10.58
N LEU A 125 1.00 -77.13 -11.08
CA LEU A 125 2.24 -77.68 -10.52
C LEU A 125 2.64 -76.99 -9.21
N GLY A 126 2.49 -75.67 -9.11
CA GLY A 126 2.78 -74.95 -7.87
C GLY A 126 1.79 -75.25 -6.76
N THR A 127 0.51 -75.36 -7.09
CA THR A 127 -0.57 -75.67 -6.13
C THR A 127 -0.54 -77.11 -5.61
N SER A 128 0.14 -78.02 -6.33
CA SER A 128 0.38 -79.40 -5.90
C SER A 128 1.70 -79.60 -5.13
N LEU A 129 2.52 -78.56 -4.98
CA LEU A 129 3.70 -78.59 -4.11
C LEU A 129 3.29 -78.70 -2.63
N PRO A 130 4.15 -79.27 -1.76
CA PRO A 130 3.92 -79.25 -0.32
C PRO A 130 3.75 -77.82 0.21
N GLU A 131 2.90 -77.62 1.22
CA GLU A 131 2.59 -76.30 1.80
C GLU A 131 3.85 -75.54 2.24
N LYS A 132 4.77 -76.23 2.93
CA LYS A 132 6.09 -75.67 3.30
C LYS A 132 6.92 -75.23 2.10
N THR A 133 6.75 -75.87 0.95
CA THR A 133 7.44 -75.54 -0.29
C THR A 133 6.85 -74.25 -0.89
N GLN A 134 5.53 -74.10 -0.84
CA GLN A 134 4.84 -72.88 -1.27
C GLN A 134 5.21 -71.68 -0.39
N GLU A 135 5.23 -71.86 0.93
CA GLU A 135 5.65 -70.83 1.90
C GLU A 135 7.07 -70.33 1.64
N SER A 136 8.01 -71.24 1.37
CA SER A 136 9.39 -70.90 1.06
C SER A 136 9.54 -70.17 -0.28
N LEU A 137 8.74 -70.52 -1.30
CA LEU A 137 8.71 -69.78 -2.56
C LEU A 137 8.08 -68.38 -2.41
N ILE A 138 7.07 -68.23 -1.55
CA ILE A 138 6.50 -66.92 -1.19
C ILE A 138 7.53 -66.07 -0.44
N THR A 139 8.29 -66.69 0.47
CA THR A 139 9.38 -66.02 1.19
C THR A 139 10.48 -65.57 0.23
N LEU A 140 10.84 -66.39 -0.75
CA LEU A 140 11.76 -66.01 -1.83
C LEU A 140 11.22 -64.83 -2.64
N LEU A 141 9.93 -64.82 -3.00
CA LEU A 141 9.30 -63.68 -3.71
C LEU A 141 9.43 -62.37 -2.92
N ASN A 142 9.27 -62.43 -1.60
CA ASN A 142 9.43 -61.26 -0.73
C ASN A 142 10.88 -60.76 -0.76
N TYR A 143 11.87 -61.64 -0.73
CA TYR A 143 13.28 -61.25 -0.88
C TYR A 143 13.59 -60.65 -2.26
N LEU A 144 12.96 -61.13 -3.33
CA LEU A 144 13.12 -60.58 -4.68
C LEU A 144 12.53 -59.17 -4.85
N ASN A 145 11.63 -58.73 -3.97
CA ASN A 145 11.09 -57.37 -3.96
C ASN A 145 12.00 -56.35 -3.26
N HIS A 146 13.13 -56.78 -2.70
CA HIS A 146 14.01 -55.91 -1.94
C HIS A 146 14.76 -54.90 -2.84
N PRO A 147 14.76 -53.59 -2.54
CA PRO A 147 15.41 -52.56 -3.36
C PRO A 147 16.93 -52.79 -3.49
N ASP A 148 17.58 -53.23 -2.41
CA ASP A 148 19.03 -53.48 -2.36
C ASP A 148 19.46 -54.82 -2.96
N LEU A 149 18.52 -55.67 -3.39
CA LEU A 149 18.92 -56.88 -4.10
C LEU A 149 19.59 -56.53 -5.44
N LYS A 150 19.23 -55.38 -6.02
CA LYS A 150 19.86 -54.82 -7.23
C LYS A 150 21.31 -54.37 -6.98
N THR A 151 21.63 -53.97 -5.75
CA THR A 151 22.95 -53.48 -5.35
C THR A 151 23.86 -54.60 -4.83
N ARG A 152 23.33 -55.82 -4.64
CA ARG A 152 24.09 -57.02 -4.20
C ARG A 152 24.05 -58.17 -5.23
N PRO A 153 24.71 -58.03 -6.40
CA PRO A 153 24.74 -59.04 -7.48
C PRO A 153 25.07 -60.47 -7.05
N GLN A 154 26.04 -60.64 -6.15
CA GLN A 154 26.48 -61.95 -5.68
C GLN A 154 25.38 -62.71 -4.92
N LEU A 155 24.58 -61.98 -4.14
CA LEU A 155 23.47 -62.55 -3.38
C LEU A 155 22.36 -63.00 -4.32
N PHE A 156 22.10 -62.25 -5.40
CA PHE A 156 21.18 -62.65 -6.45
C PHE A 156 21.68 -63.85 -7.26
N ASP A 157 22.97 -63.93 -7.57
CA ASP A 157 23.56 -65.08 -8.27
C ASP A 157 23.41 -66.37 -7.43
N GLU A 158 23.65 -66.30 -6.13
CA GLU A 158 23.42 -67.42 -5.19
C GLU A 158 21.93 -67.83 -5.15
N LEU A 159 21.03 -66.85 -5.06
CA LEU A 159 19.57 -67.05 -5.07
C LEU A 159 19.10 -67.74 -6.35
N TYR A 160 19.53 -67.24 -7.49
CA TYR A 160 19.12 -67.73 -8.81
C TYR A 160 19.64 -69.15 -9.06
N GLU A 161 20.89 -69.45 -8.70
CA GLU A 161 21.44 -70.81 -8.79
C GLU A 161 20.66 -71.82 -7.97
N ILE A 162 20.25 -71.43 -6.77
CA ILE A 162 19.55 -72.31 -5.84
C ILE A 162 18.12 -72.54 -6.30
N TYR A 163 17.46 -71.50 -6.83
CA TYR A 163 16.18 -71.65 -7.52
C TYR A 163 16.29 -72.61 -8.71
N GLU A 164 17.26 -72.44 -9.61
CA GLU A 164 17.42 -73.35 -10.75
C GLU A 164 17.73 -74.79 -10.34
N LYS A 165 18.52 -75.00 -9.28
CA LYS A 165 18.80 -76.34 -8.75
C LYS A 165 17.55 -76.96 -8.14
N ALA A 166 16.72 -76.16 -7.46
CA ALA A 166 15.46 -76.62 -6.90
C ALA A 166 14.45 -76.95 -8.01
N GLU A 167 14.33 -76.09 -9.02
CA GLU A 167 13.45 -76.27 -10.18
C GLU A 167 13.82 -77.53 -10.98
N LYS A 168 15.12 -77.81 -11.18
CA LYS A 168 15.61 -79.03 -11.85
C LYS A 168 15.38 -80.31 -11.05
N ASN A 169 15.21 -80.21 -9.74
CA ASN A 169 14.98 -81.34 -8.83
C ASN A 169 13.51 -81.42 -8.38
N ASP A 170 12.58 -80.88 -9.18
CA ASP A 170 11.12 -80.83 -8.93
C ASP A 170 10.73 -80.28 -7.56
N PHE A 171 11.58 -79.41 -6.97
CA PHE A 171 11.43 -78.88 -5.62
C PHE A 171 11.37 -79.94 -4.50
N MET A 172 11.67 -81.22 -4.81
CA MET A 172 11.58 -82.36 -3.89
C MET A 172 12.72 -82.39 -2.86
N GLN A 173 13.83 -81.67 -3.11
CA GLN A 173 14.95 -81.50 -2.17
C GLN A 173 14.93 -80.13 -1.44
N MET A 174 13.74 -79.74 -0.97
CA MET A 174 13.47 -78.46 -0.30
C MET A 174 14.26 -78.20 0.99
N GLN A 175 14.87 -79.21 1.61
CA GLN A 175 15.70 -79.02 2.82
C GLN A 175 16.92 -78.11 2.55
N ALA A 176 17.55 -78.23 1.38
CA ALA A 176 18.68 -77.37 0.99
C ALA A 176 18.21 -75.92 0.69
N PHE A 177 17.01 -75.77 0.12
CA PHE A 177 16.40 -74.47 -0.17
C PHE A 177 15.98 -73.74 1.12
N ASN A 178 15.34 -74.45 2.05
CA ASN A 178 14.94 -73.91 3.36
C ASN A 178 16.14 -73.53 4.22
N HIS A 179 17.19 -74.35 4.25
CA HIS A 179 18.43 -74.01 4.94
C HIS A 179 19.07 -72.74 4.37
N PHE A 180 18.98 -72.54 3.05
CA PHE A 180 19.48 -71.34 2.39
C PHE A 180 18.60 -70.10 2.64
N LEU A 181 17.28 -70.23 2.64
CA LEU A 181 16.38 -69.12 3.02
C LEU A 181 16.60 -68.67 4.46
N ASN A 182 16.83 -69.60 5.39
CA ASN A 182 17.21 -69.26 6.77
C ASN A 182 18.59 -68.57 6.82
N LYS A 183 19.54 -68.99 5.97
CA LYS A 183 20.85 -68.31 5.85
C LYS A 183 20.72 -66.92 5.24
N LEU A 184 19.79 -66.71 4.32
CA LEU A 184 19.46 -65.40 3.76
C LEU A 184 18.77 -64.52 4.79
N GLU A 185 17.86 -65.07 5.59
CA GLU A 185 17.24 -64.36 6.71
C GLU A 185 18.29 -63.88 7.72
N ILE A 186 19.31 -64.69 8.00
CA ILE A 186 20.46 -64.30 8.83
C ILE A 186 21.33 -63.23 8.13
N LYS A 187 21.66 -63.41 6.84
CA LYS A 187 22.47 -62.45 6.05
C LYS A 187 21.75 -61.12 5.80
N LEU A 188 20.43 -61.11 5.80
CA LEU A 188 19.56 -59.95 5.60
C LEU A 188 18.95 -59.46 6.93
N GLY A 189 19.46 -59.94 8.08
CA GLY A 189 18.80 -59.79 9.39
C GLY A 189 18.42 -58.37 9.79
N SER A 190 19.26 -57.36 9.50
CA SER A 190 18.93 -55.95 9.76
C SER A 190 17.86 -55.40 8.81
N LEU A 191 17.87 -55.82 7.54
CA LEU A 191 16.91 -55.40 6.51
C LEU A 191 15.48 -55.89 6.79
N ASN A 192 15.30 -57.06 7.41
CA ASN A 192 13.96 -57.58 7.70
C ASN A 192 13.23 -56.76 8.78
N LYS A 193 13.99 -56.11 9.68
CA LYS A 193 13.43 -55.12 10.64
C LYS A 193 13.06 -53.82 9.95
N GLU A 194 13.86 -53.37 8.98
CA GLU A 194 13.56 -52.19 8.16
C GLU A 194 12.33 -52.42 7.26
N MET A 195 12.11 -53.63 6.74
CA MET A 195 10.91 -53.98 5.94
C MET A 195 9.59 -53.78 6.71
N LYS A 196 9.57 -53.98 8.03
CA LYS A 196 8.37 -53.70 8.85
C LYS A 196 8.12 -52.21 9.07
N SER A 197 9.09 -51.34 8.75
CA SER A 197 8.98 -49.88 8.89
C SER A 197 8.61 -49.17 7.59
N PHE A 198 8.69 -49.85 6.44
CA PHE A 198 8.30 -49.27 5.16
C PHE A 198 6.79 -49.36 4.97
N LYS A 199 6.16 -48.20 4.72
CA LYS A 199 4.78 -48.12 4.28
C LYS A 199 4.55 -49.00 3.06
N THR A 200 3.49 -49.79 3.07
CA THR A 200 3.12 -50.66 1.96
C THR A 200 2.77 -49.82 0.72
N ILE A 201 2.77 -50.46 -0.44
CA ILE A 201 2.36 -49.79 -1.69
C ILE A 201 0.90 -49.34 -1.58
N GLU A 202 0.06 -50.11 -0.90
CA GLU A 202 -1.35 -49.77 -0.64
C GLU A 202 -1.49 -48.50 0.21
N GLU A 203 -0.75 -48.40 1.33
CA GLU A 203 -0.76 -47.19 2.16
C GLU A 203 -0.30 -45.94 1.38
N LYS A 204 0.69 -46.08 0.51
CA LYS A 204 1.12 -44.97 -0.35
C LYS A 204 0.09 -44.60 -1.40
N MET A 205 -0.64 -45.58 -1.95
CA MET A 205 -1.71 -45.30 -2.91
C MET A 205 -2.88 -44.58 -2.23
N GLU A 206 -3.22 -44.97 -1.00
CA GLU A 206 -4.26 -44.32 -0.21
C GLU A 206 -3.90 -42.86 0.10
N GLU A 207 -2.66 -42.58 0.54
CA GLU A 207 -2.17 -41.20 0.72
C GLU A 207 -2.21 -40.37 -0.57
N PHE A 208 -1.85 -40.98 -1.71
CA PHE A 208 -1.94 -40.30 -3.01
C PHE A 208 -3.39 -40.01 -3.43
N GLU A 209 -4.33 -40.90 -3.13
CA GLU A 209 -5.75 -40.67 -3.41
C GLU A 209 -6.32 -39.54 -2.54
N GLU A 210 -5.94 -39.50 -1.26
CA GLU A 210 -6.30 -38.40 -0.36
C GLU A 210 -5.72 -37.05 -0.83
N GLU A 211 -4.43 -36.99 -1.17
CA GLU A 211 -3.81 -35.77 -1.72
C GLU A 211 -4.49 -35.33 -3.01
N LYS A 212 -4.82 -36.27 -3.89
CA LYS A 212 -5.52 -35.97 -5.15
C LYS A 212 -6.90 -35.36 -4.89
N LEU A 213 -7.64 -35.87 -3.90
CA LEU A 213 -8.94 -35.33 -3.53
C LEU A 213 -8.81 -33.90 -2.99
N GLN A 214 -7.85 -33.67 -2.08
CA GLN A 214 -7.57 -32.33 -1.53
C GLN A 214 -7.16 -31.33 -2.62
N LEU A 215 -6.34 -31.76 -3.59
CA LEU A 215 -5.95 -30.92 -4.72
C LEU A 215 -7.14 -30.58 -5.61
N GLN A 216 -8.06 -31.53 -5.85
CA GLN A 216 -9.28 -31.26 -6.61
C GLN A 216 -10.19 -30.24 -5.90
N GLU A 217 -10.38 -30.39 -4.60
CA GLU A 217 -11.12 -29.41 -3.78
C GLU A 217 -10.47 -28.03 -3.86
N ARG A 218 -9.14 -27.97 -3.70
CA ARG A 218 -8.42 -26.70 -3.76
C ARG A 218 -8.51 -26.02 -5.13
N ILE A 219 -8.51 -26.79 -6.22
CA ILE A 219 -8.71 -26.26 -7.57
C ILE A 219 -10.12 -25.69 -7.70
N GLN A 220 -11.14 -26.40 -7.22
CA GLN A 220 -12.53 -25.93 -7.25
C GLN A 220 -12.69 -24.61 -6.48
N ASP A 221 -12.08 -24.50 -5.30
CA ASP A 221 -12.09 -23.28 -4.49
C ASP A 221 -11.42 -22.11 -5.20
N LEU A 222 -10.24 -22.34 -5.80
CA LEU A 222 -9.52 -21.31 -6.55
C LEU A 222 -10.29 -20.86 -7.80
N GLU A 223 -11.02 -21.75 -8.46
CA GLU A 223 -11.91 -21.37 -9.57
C GLU A 223 -13.07 -20.49 -9.12
N ASN A 224 -13.65 -20.78 -7.95
CA ASN A 224 -14.71 -19.97 -7.36
C ASN A 224 -14.18 -18.59 -6.93
N GLU A 225 -13.02 -18.55 -6.27
CA GLU A 225 -12.34 -17.31 -5.88
C GLU A 225 -12.00 -16.45 -7.11
N LYS A 226 -11.48 -17.07 -8.17
CA LYS A 226 -11.21 -16.39 -9.45
C LYS A 226 -12.46 -15.80 -10.09
N LYS A 227 -13.61 -16.48 -10.01
CA LYS A 227 -14.89 -15.96 -10.50
C LYS A 227 -15.36 -14.78 -9.65
N ALA A 228 -15.28 -14.88 -8.33
CA ALA A 228 -15.63 -13.80 -7.41
C ALA A 228 -14.77 -12.55 -7.66
N LEU A 229 -13.45 -12.70 -7.74
CA LEU A 229 -12.52 -11.60 -8.04
C LEU A 229 -12.78 -10.97 -9.40
N LYS A 230 -13.21 -11.75 -10.39
CA LYS A 230 -13.55 -11.22 -11.72
C LYS A 230 -14.81 -10.36 -11.66
N GLU A 231 -15.80 -10.74 -10.86
CA GLU A 231 -17.01 -9.95 -10.68
C GLU A 231 -16.73 -8.68 -9.88
N GLU A 232 -16.00 -8.77 -8.77
CA GLU A 232 -15.57 -7.61 -7.97
C GLU A 232 -14.77 -6.61 -8.82
N LYS A 233 -13.86 -7.11 -9.67
CA LYS A 233 -13.13 -6.25 -10.62
C LYS A 233 -14.08 -5.52 -11.59
N ARG A 234 -15.12 -6.19 -12.08
CA ARG A 234 -16.12 -5.60 -12.98
C ARG A 234 -16.92 -4.52 -12.26
N GLU A 235 -17.33 -4.78 -11.02
CA GLU A 235 -18.02 -3.81 -10.17
C GLU A 235 -17.16 -2.57 -9.91
N PHE A 236 -15.88 -2.77 -9.56
CA PHE A 236 -14.94 -1.67 -9.36
C PHE A 236 -14.70 -0.85 -10.64
N GLU A 237 -14.66 -1.50 -11.80
CA GLU A 237 -14.56 -0.80 -13.09
C GLU A 237 -15.79 0.05 -13.40
N MET A 238 -17.00 -0.42 -13.07
CA MET A 238 -18.24 0.36 -13.21
C MET A 238 -18.26 1.53 -12.24
N GLU A 239 -17.97 1.30 -10.96
CA GLU A 239 -17.93 2.37 -9.94
C GLU A 239 -16.90 3.44 -10.31
N LYS A 240 -15.74 3.03 -10.84
CA LYS A 240 -14.73 3.97 -11.35
C LYS A 240 -15.26 4.82 -12.50
N GLN A 241 -16.05 4.26 -13.41
CA GLN A 241 -16.67 5.04 -14.50
C GLN A 241 -17.67 6.05 -13.94
N ASP A 242 -18.53 5.64 -13.02
CA ASP A 242 -19.49 6.54 -12.35
C ASP A 242 -18.78 7.68 -11.61
N ILE A 243 -17.65 7.40 -10.95
CA ILE A 243 -16.82 8.41 -10.29
C ILE A 243 -16.23 9.40 -11.31
N VAL A 244 -15.82 8.95 -12.49
CA VAL A 244 -15.31 9.83 -13.53
C VAL A 244 -16.41 10.73 -14.09
N GLU A 245 -17.60 10.19 -14.35
CA GLU A 245 -18.74 10.96 -14.84
C GLU A 245 -19.24 11.98 -13.82
N THR A 246 -19.35 11.58 -12.55
CA THR A 246 -19.73 12.48 -11.46
C THR A 246 -18.72 13.62 -11.30
N LYS A 247 -17.42 13.33 -11.38
CA LYS A 247 -16.37 14.35 -11.35
C LYS A 247 -16.50 15.35 -12.50
N GLN A 248 -16.71 14.87 -13.73
CA GLN A 248 -16.89 15.75 -14.90
C GLN A 248 -18.10 16.66 -14.73
N ARG A 249 -19.23 16.13 -14.23
CA ARG A 249 -20.42 16.94 -13.95
C ARG A 249 -20.15 18.02 -12.89
N LEU A 250 -19.44 17.67 -11.82
CA LEU A 250 -19.07 18.64 -10.78
C LEU A 250 -18.13 19.73 -11.29
N GLU A 251 -17.22 19.40 -12.22
CA GLU A 251 -16.34 20.38 -12.85
C GLU A 251 -17.16 21.40 -13.67
N ILE A 252 -18.15 20.93 -14.44
CA ILE A 252 -19.06 21.80 -15.20
C ILE A 252 -19.89 22.69 -14.27
N GLU A 253 -20.48 22.11 -13.21
CA GLU A 253 -21.27 22.87 -12.23
C GLU A 253 -20.43 23.94 -11.53
N LYS A 254 -19.15 23.65 -11.25
CA LYS A 254 -18.20 24.62 -10.70
C LYS A 254 -17.95 25.77 -11.67
N GLU A 255 -17.71 25.50 -12.96
CA GLU A 255 -17.53 26.55 -13.96
C GLU A 255 -18.78 27.42 -14.13
N GLU A 256 -19.98 26.82 -14.06
CA GLU A 256 -21.25 27.56 -14.07
C GLU A 256 -21.40 28.45 -12.83
N PHE A 257 -21.05 27.93 -11.66
CA PHE A 257 -21.08 28.69 -10.41
C PHE A 257 -20.10 29.88 -10.46
N GLU A 258 -18.89 29.69 -10.98
CA GLU A 258 -17.91 30.77 -11.17
C GLU A 258 -18.42 31.86 -12.12
N LYS A 259 -19.13 31.50 -13.20
CA LYS A 259 -19.77 32.49 -14.09
C LYS A 259 -20.84 33.30 -13.36
N VAL A 260 -21.73 32.63 -12.64
CA VAL A 260 -22.79 33.29 -11.84
C VAL A 260 -22.18 34.21 -10.79
N GLN A 261 -21.10 33.79 -10.13
CA GLN A 261 -20.39 34.62 -9.17
C GLN A 261 -19.82 35.89 -9.81
N ASN A 262 -19.17 35.76 -10.97
CA ASN A 262 -18.63 36.90 -11.71
C ASN A 262 -19.73 37.86 -12.17
N ASP A 263 -20.88 37.34 -12.61
CA ASP A 263 -22.04 38.15 -12.98
C ASP A 263 -22.59 38.94 -11.78
N PHE A 264 -22.69 38.31 -10.60
CA PHE A 264 -23.08 39.00 -9.38
C PHE A 264 -22.10 40.08 -8.97
N GLU A 265 -20.79 39.82 -9.07
CA GLU A 265 -19.76 40.82 -8.79
C GLU A 265 -19.87 42.02 -9.75
N GLY A 266 -20.13 41.77 -11.03
CA GLY A 266 -20.43 42.81 -12.01
C GLY A 266 -21.66 43.65 -11.64
N GLN A 267 -22.75 43.02 -11.23
CA GLN A 267 -23.97 43.70 -10.77
C GLN A 267 -23.72 44.53 -9.51
N ILE A 268 -22.97 44.01 -8.54
CA ILE A 268 -22.61 44.73 -7.32
C ILE A 268 -21.81 45.99 -7.66
N ASN A 269 -20.81 45.89 -8.55
CA ASN A 269 -20.02 47.03 -8.97
C ASN A 269 -20.87 48.09 -9.69
N SER A 270 -21.79 47.66 -10.56
CA SER A 270 -22.74 48.57 -11.22
C SER A 270 -23.63 49.30 -10.22
N LEU A 271 -24.19 48.58 -9.24
CA LEU A 271 -25.04 49.18 -8.20
C LEU A 271 -24.26 50.13 -7.30
N GLN A 272 -23.00 49.83 -6.99
CA GLN A 272 -22.14 50.72 -6.21
C GLN A 272 -21.92 52.06 -6.93
N GLU A 273 -21.69 52.03 -8.25
CA GLU A 273 -21.54 53.25 -9.04
C GLU A 273 -22.85 54.05 -9.12
N GLU A 274 -23.99 53.37 -9.31
CA GLU A 274 -25.30 54.02 -9.29
C GLU A 274 -25.58 54.69 -7.93
N VAL A 275 -25.29 54.01 -6.83
CA VAL A 275 -25.41 54.58 -5.47
C VAL A 275 -24.52 55.81 -5.30
N LYS A 276 -23.31 55.80 -5.84
CA LYS A 276 -22.41 56.95 -5.80
C LYS A 276 -22.97 58.14 -6.58
N GLN A 277 -23.45 57.92 -7.80
CA GLN A 277 -24.10 58.95 -8.60
C GLN A 277 -25.35 59.52 -7.92
N LEU A 278 -26.18 58.66 -7.32
CA LEU A 278 -27.36 59.09 -6.57
C LEU A 278 -26.98 59.94 -5.35
N LYS A 279 -25.87 59.62 -4.66
CA LYS A 279 -25.37 60.45 -3.55
C LYS A 279 -24.93 61.83 -4.02
N GLU A 280 -24.21 61.92 -5.13
CA GLU A 280 -23.77 63.19 -5.73
C GLU A 280 -24.97 64.04 -6.14
N ASN A 281 -25.94 63.45 -6.87
CA ASN A 281 -27.19 64.11 -7.26
C ASN A 281 -27.98 64.61 -6.03
N ASN A 282 -28.05 63.82 -4.95
CA ASN A 282 -28.73 64.24 -3.73
C ASN A 282 -28.05 65.45 -3.08
N GLN A 283 -26.70 65.49 -3.07
CA GLN A 283 -25.96 66.63 -2.56
C GLN A 283 -26.22 67.90 -3.39
N GLU A 284 -26.28 67.80 -4.71
CA GLU A 284 -26.63 68.92 -5.59
C GLU A 284 -28.05 69.43 -5.34
N LEU A 285 -29.01 68.52 -5.23
CA LEU A 285 -30.40 68.88 -4.90
C LEU A 285 -30.51 69.59 -3.55
N ARG A 286 -29.75 69.15 -2.54
CA ARG A 286 -29.69 69.83 -1.24
C ARG A 286 -29.15 71.25 -1.35
N LYS A 287 -28.07 71.47 -2.10
CA LYS A 287 -27.53 72.81 -2.34
C LYS A 287 -28.56 73.70 -3.06
N ARG A 288 -29.19 73.19 -4.10
CA ARG A 288 -30.22 73.91 -4.85
C ARG A 288 -31.42 74.28 -3.98
N ASN A 289 -31.86 73.38 -3.10
CA ASN A 289 -32.95 73.66 -2.16
C ASN A 289 -32.57 74.76 -1.16
N GLU A 290 -31.33 74.76 -0.68
CA GLU A 290 -30.84 75.81 0.22
C GLU A 290 -30.79 77.17 -0.50
N ASP A 291 -30.34 77.21 -1.75
CA ASP A 291 -30.35 78.43 -2.56
C ASP A 291 -31.78 78.93 -2.81
N LEU A 292 -32.71 78.03 -3.15
CA LEU A 292 -34.14 78.36 -3.31
C LEU A 292 -34.76 78.88 -2.02
N ARG A 293 -34.37 78.31 -0.87
CA ARG A 293 -34.83 78.79 0.44
C ARG A 293 -34.37 80.23 0.68
N ARG A 294 -33.10 80.54 0.43
CA ARG A 294 -32.55 81.89 0.57
C ARG A 294 -33.19 82.90 -0.38
N THR A 295 -33.47 82.52 -1.62
CA THR A 295 -34.16 83.40 -2.56
C THR A 295 -35.60 83.64 -2.11
N ASN A 296 -36.29 82.61 -1.60
CA ASN A 296 -37.63 82.76 -1.06
C ASN A 296 -37.67 83.68 0.16
N GLU A 297 -36.72 83.53 1.10
CA GLU A 297 -36.59 84.43 2.27
C GLU A 297 -36.41 85.90 1.84
N LYS A 298 -35.59 86.16 0.80
CA LYS A 298 -35.45 87.50 0.22
C LYS A 298 -36.74 88.02 -0.42
N LEU A 299 -37.46 87.16 -1.15
CA LEU A 299 -38.73 87.54 -1.78
C LEU A 299 -39.79 87.88 -0.73
N VAL A 300 -39.87 87.12 0.37
CA VAL A 300 -40.77 87.41 1.49
C VAL A 300 -40.44 88.77 2.10
N SER A 301 -39.17 89.03 2.43
CA SER A 301 -38.74 90.33 2.96
C SER A 301 -39.02 91.50 2.00
N ASN A 302 -38.80 91.30 0.70
CA ASN A 302 -39.15 92.29 -0.32
C ASN A 302 -40.67 92.51 -0.40
N SER A 303 -41.49 91.47 -0.23
CA SER A 303 -42.95 91.61 -0.18
C SER A 303 -43.41 92.40 1.04
N GLU A 304 -42.80 92.19 2.21
CA GLU A 304 -43.11 92.93 3.43
C GLU A 304 -42.76 94.42 3.30
N THR A 305 -41.61 94.73 2.70
CA THR A 305 -41.21 96.11 2.42
C THR A 305 -42.13 96.78 1.39
N LEU A 306 -42.54 96.07 0.33
CA LEU A 306 -43.52 96.58 -0.63
C LEU A 306 -44.87 96.88 0.02
N ASN A 307 -45.37 96.02 0.90
CA ASN A 307 -46.61 96.26 1.65
C ASN A 307 -46.50 97.52 2.51
N THR A 308 -45.35 97.71 3.18
CA THR A 308 -45.09 98.92 3.99
C THR A 308 -45.11 100.17 3.12
N ILE A 309 -44.44 100.13 1.95
CA ILE A 309 -44.43 101.24 0.98
C ILE A 309 -45.85 101.51 0.45
N GLU A 310 -46.67 100.48 0.24
CA GLU A 310 -48.05 100.63 -0.20
C GLU A 310 -48.91 101.34 0.86
N GLU A 311 -48.76 100.99 2.14
CA GLU A 311 -49.42 101.68 3.25
C GLU A 311 -48.98 103.15 3.40
N GLU A 312 -47.68 103.41 3.26
CA GLU A 312 -47.14 104.78 3.24
C GLU A 312 -47.69 105.59 2.06
N ASN A 313 -47.74 105.00 0.87
CA ASN A 313 -48.30 105.63 -0.33
C ASN A 313 -49.79 105.93 -0.17
N LYS A 314 -50.56 105.03 0.45
CA LYS A 314 -51.98 105.29 0.77
C LYS A 314 -52.11 106.51 1.69
N THR A 315 -51.29 106.57 2.73
CA THR A 315 -51.27 107.70 3.68
C THR A 315 -50.87 109.01 3.00
N LEU A 316 -49.87 108.98 2.11
CA LEU A 316 -49.46 110.14 1.31
C LEU A 316 -50.57 110.59 0.37
N LYS A 317 -51.27 109.67 -0.29
CA LYS A 317 -52.40 109.97 -1.16
C LYS A 317 -53.53 110.68 -0.41
N GLU A 318 -53.86 110.23 0.81
CA GLU A 318 -54.83 110.90 1.67
C GLU A 318 -54.36 112.31 2.09
N LYS A 319 -53.07 112.49 2.38
CA LYS A 319 -52.49 113.82 2.68
C LYS A 319 -52.56 114.76 1.48
N VAL A 320 -52.24 114.27 0.27
CA VAL A 320 -52.35 115.04 -0.98
C VAL A 320 -53.79 115.48 -1.22
N GLN A 321 -54.76 114.58 -1.06
CA GLN A 321 -56.19 114.94 -1.18
C GLN A 321 -56.60 116.06 -0.21
N LYS A 322 -56.17 115.98 1.07
CA LYS A 322 -56.41 117.05 2.05
C LYS A 322 -55.72 118.37 1.69
N LEU A 323 -54.54 118.32 1.07
CA LEU A 323 -53.87 119.52 0.58
C LEU A 323 -54.62 120.12 -0.62
N ASP A 324 -55.07 119.31 -1.57
CA ASP A 324 -55.89 119.76 -2.70
C ASP A 324 -57.17 120.45 -2.24
N GLU A 325 -57.85 119.93 -1.20
CA GLU A 325 -59.00 120.59 -0.57
C GLU A 325 -58.64 121.93 0.04
N LYS A 326 -57.49 122.04 0.71
CA LYS A 326 -56.99 123.31 1.26
C LYS A 326 -56.65 124.30 0.16
N VAL A 327 -56.04 123.88 -0.94
CA VAL A 327 -55.73 124.73 -2.10
C VAL A 327 -57.02 125.29 -2.70
N LYS A 328 -58.04 124.45 -2.94
CA LYS A 328 -59.37 124.93 -3.40
C LYS A 328 -59.99 125.96 -2.47
N LYS A 329 -59.80 125.80 -1.15
CA LYS A 329 -60.26 126.78 -0.15
C LYS A 329 -59.47 128.10 -0.24
N VAL A 330 -58.16 128.04 -0.47
CA VAL A 330 -57.34 129.24 -0.72
C VAL A 330 -57.81 129.93 -1.98
N ASP A 331 -58.01 129.22 -3.09
CA ASP A 331 -58.52 129.80 -4.35
C ASP A 331 -59.88 130.52 -4.13
N SER A 332 -60.76 129.92 -3.31
CA SER A 332 -62.05 130.53 -2.96
C SER A 332 -61.89 131.81 -2.13
N LEU A 333 -60.96 131.81 -1.17
CA LEU A 333 -60.62 132.98 -0.36
C LEU A 333 -59.94 134.08 -1.18
N GLU A 334 -59.11 133.73 -2.16
CA GLU A 334 -58.52 134.69 -3.09
C GLU A 334 -59.60 135.39 -3.92
N GLU A 335 -60.59 134.65 -4.41
CA GLU A 335 -61.72 135.23 -5.15
C GLU A 335 -62.61 136.10 -4.25
N GLU A 336 -62.83 135.72 -2.99
CA GLU A 336 -63.52 136.54 -2.00
C GLU A 336 -62.74 137.83 -1.67
N ASN A 337 -61.44 137.73 -1.44
CA ASN A 337 -60.56 138.89 -1.24
C ASN A 337 -60.58 139.83 -2.44
N LYS A 338 -60.61 139.30 -3.67
CA LYS A 338 -60.72 140.10 -4.89
C LYS A 338 -62.04 140.88 -4.92
N LYS A 339 -63.16 140.27 -4.54
CA LYS A 339 -64.45 140.97 -4.41
C LYS A 339 -64.41 142.05 -3.34
N LEU A 340 -63.86 141.76 -2.16
CA LEU A 340 -63.72 142.74 -1.08
C LEU A 340 -62.80 143.91 -1.49
N MET A 341 -61.75 143.65 -2.27
CA MET A 341 -60.90 144.72 -2.83
C MET A 341 -61.66 145.61 -3.81
N GLU A 342 -62.52 145.03 -4.65
CA GLU A 342 -63.39 145.80 -5.56
C GLU A 342 -64.41 146.64 -4.78
N GLU A 343 -65.07 146.06 -3.77
CA GLU A 343 -66.01 146.75 -2.89
C GLU A 343 -65.34 147.89 -2.11
N ASN A 344 -64.13 147.66 -1.56
CA ASN A 344 -63.33 148.71 -0.93
C ASN A 344 -62.95 149.83 -1.91
N ARG A 345 -62.68 149.49 -3.19
CA ARG A 345 -62.41 150.48 -4.23
C ARG A 345 -63.64 151.33 -4.52
N GLU A 346 -64.82 150.72 -4.58
CA GLU A 346 -66.10 151.41 -4.75
C GLU A 346 -66.41 152.33 -3.55
N LEU A 347 -66.25 151.82 -2.32
CA LEU A 347 -66.41 152.61 -1.09
C LEU A 347 -65.44 153.79 -1.04
N SER A 348 -64.17 153.58 -1.39
CA SER A 348 -63.18 154.66 -1.46
C SER A 348 -63.58 155.74 -2.48
N ASN A 349 -64.09 155.34 -3.66
CA ASN A 349 -64.62 156.27 -4.64
C ASN A 349 -65.88 157.00 -4.14
N GLY A 350 -66.77 156.31 -3.41
CA GLY A 350 -67.93 156.89 -2.75
C GLY A 350 -67.56 157.92 -1.69
N LEU A 351 -66.59 157.61 -0.84
CA LEU A 351 -66.03 158.55 0.16
C LEU A 351 -65.47 159.79 -0.52
N LYS A 352 -64.66 159.65 -1.58
CA LYS A 352 -64.15 160.81 -2.34
C LYS A 352 -65.27 161.68 -2.92
N LYS A 353 -66.36 161.08 -3.38
CA LYS A 353 -67.54 161.84 -3.85
C LYS A 353 -68.24 162.58 -2.72
N LEU A 354 -68.39 161.95 -1.54
CA LEU A 354 -68.95 162.59 -0.36
C LEU A 354 -68.05 163.72 0.14
N GLU A 355 -66.74 163.54 0.18
CA GLU A 355 -65.77 164.61 0.48
C GLU A 355 -65.93 165.77 -0.50
N GLY A 356 -66.05 165.49 -1.80
CA GLY A 356 -66.33 166.52 -2.81
C GLY A 356 -67.67 167.23 -2.62
N LEU A 357 -68.73 166.50 -2.22
CA LEU A 357 -70.03 167.10 -1.90
C LEU A 357 -69.99 167.93 -0.61
N ILE A 358 -69.25 167.49 0.41
CA ILE A 358 -69.02 168.27 1.63
C ILE A 358 -68.30 169.57 1.28
N GLN A 359 -67.26 169.53 0.44
CA GLN A 359 -66.59 170.72 -0.08
C GLN A 359 -67.57 171.66 -0.80
N GLN A 360 -68.44 171.14 -1.66
CA GLN A 360 -69.46 171.94 -2.34
C GLN A 360 -70.51 172.52 -1.37
N PHE A 361 -70.88 171.78 -0.32
CA PHE A 361 -71.76 172.27 0.74
C PHE A 361 -71.10 173.38 1.56
N GLU A 362 -69.82 173.24 1.88
CA GLU A 362 -69.01 174.26 2.54
C GLU A 362 -68.86 175.53 1.67
N GLU A 363 -68.69 175.37 0.35
CA GLU A 363 -68.69 176.47 -0.62
C GLU A 363 -70.05 177.17 -0.72
N LYS A 364 -71.17 176.42 -0.78
CA LYS A 364 -72.53 177.00 -0.79
C LYS A 364 -72.89 177.70 0.52
N ARG A 365 -72.43 177.19 1.66
CA ARG A 365 -72.63 177.82 2.98
C ARG A 365 -71.88 179.15 3.11
N SER A 366 -70.86 179.37 2.28
CA SER A 366 -70.10 180.62 2.20
C SER A 366 -70.74 181.68 1.27
N GLN A 367 -71.88 181.37 0.65
CA GLN A 367 -72.63 182.27 -0.27
C GLN A 367 -74.03 182.66 0.25
N THR A 368 -74.33 182.39 1.52
CA THR A 368 -75.53 182.88 2.23
C THR A 368 -75.09 183.73 3.40
#